data_AF-A0A0D2LLS8-F1
#
_entry.id   AF-A0A0D2LLS8-F1
#
_cell.length_a   1.000
_cell.length_b   1.000
_cell.length_c   1.000
_cell.angle_alpha   90.00
_cell.angle_beta   90.00
_cell.angle_gamma   90.00
#
_symmetry.space_group_name_H-M   'P 1'
#
loop_
_entity.id
_entity.type
_entity.pdbx_description
1 polymer ?
#
loop_
_entity_poly.entity_id
_entity_poly.type
_entity_poly.pdbx_seq_one_letter_code
_entity_poly.pdbx_strand_id
1 'polypeptide(L)'
;MQMQRLMSRGGGALRQLRTAGAAPQRARGLSVAVRAVAVGDKLPDAKFRYFDAEGNMKEITTDQLCKGKKVVLFAVPGAFTPTCSMKHLPGFIEKAEEIKAKGVSTIACVSVNDA
;
A
#
# COMPACT_ATOMS: atom_id res chain seq x y z
N MET A 1 24.62 -53.39 44.30
CA MET A 1 26.10 -53.43 44.22
C MET A 1 26.52 -52.17 43.47
N GLN A 2 27.21 -51.17 44.06
CA GLN A 2 28.65 -51.14 44.42
C GLN A 2 29.55 -51.47 43.21
N MET A 3 30.58 -50.71 42.80
CA MET A 3 31.41 -49.62 43.41
C MET A 3 31.74 -48.50 42.37
N GLN A 4 32.47 -47.38 42.62
CA GLN A 4 33.05 -46.78 43.84
C GLN A 4 32.53 -45.30 44.04
N ARG A 5 33.16 -44.13 44.30
CA ARG A 5 34.52 -43.48 44.38
C ARG A 5 35.32 -43.34 43.05
N LEU A 6 36.28 -42.40 42.86
CA LEU A 6 36.94 -41.38 43.73
C LEU A 6 37.40 -40.12 42.91
N MET A 7 37.93 -39.07 43.58
CA MET A 7 38.62 -37.87 43.02
C MET A 7 37.73 -36.83 42.28
N SER A 8 37.98 -35.51 42.28
CA SER A 8 38.79 -34.64 43.17
C SER A 8 38.21 -33.20 43.13
N ARG A 9 38.66 -32.28 44.01
CA ARG A 9 38.29 -30.86 44.01
C ARG A 9 38.99 -30.10 42.86
N GLY A 10 38.26 -29.22 42.17
CA GLY A 10 38.85 -28.25 41.23
C GLY A 10 37.79 -27.31 40.65
N GLY A 11 37.78 -26.04 41.09
CA GLY A 11 36.90 -25.02 40.52
C GLY A 11 37.52 -24.40 39.26
N GLY A 12 36.75 -24.29 38.17
CA GLY A 12 37.23 -23.72 36.91
C GLY A 12 36.08 -23.20 36.04
N ALA A 13 35.93 -21.87 36.01
CA ALA A 13 35.13 -21.06 35.09
C ALA A 13 33.94 -21.73 34.35
N LEU A 14 32.70 -21.38 34.75
CA LEU A 14 31.55 -21.49 33.85
C LEU A 14 31.80 -20.62 32.60
N ARG A 15 32.21 -21.25 31.50
CA ARG A 15 32.37 -20.59 30.19
C ARG A 15 30.99 -20.36 29.58
N GLN A 16 30.27 -19.38 30.11
CA GLN A 16 28.94 -18.98 29.65
C GLN A 16 28.95 -18.81 28.13
N LEU A 17 28.12 -19.60 27.43
CA LEU A 17 27.83 -19.31 26.02
C LEU A 17 27.08 -17.98 26.00
N ARG A 18 27.78 -16.92 25.57
CA ARG A 18 27.12 -15.69 25.11
C ARG A 18 26.35 -16.04 23.85
N THR A 19 25.08 -16.43 24.01
CA THR A 19 24.11 -16.34 22.93
C THR A 19 24.13 -14.89 22.44
N ALA A 20 24.40 -14.69 21.15
CA ALA A 20 24.39 -13.36 20.58
C ALA A 20 22.93 -12.88 20.58
N GLY A 21 22.59 -12.05 21.56
CA GLY A 21 21.28 -11.42 21.66
C GLY A 21 21.08 -10.55 20.42
N ALA A 22 20.35 -11.07 19.43
CA ALA A 22 19.95 -10.30 18.28
C ALA A 22 19.08 -9.14 18.77
N ALA A 23 19.66 -7.94 18.79
CA ALA A 23 18.94 -6.74 19.20
C ALA A 23 17.68 -6.64 18.34
N PRO A 24 16.49 -6.38 18.93
CA PRO A 24 15.26 -6.31 18.16
C PRO A 24 15.45 -5.23 17.11
N GLN A 25 15.46 -5.61 15.83
CA GLN A 25 15.59 -4.66 14.74
C GLN A 25 14.36 -3.76 14.80
N ARG A 26 14.55 -2.58 15.36
CA ARG A 26 13.47 -1.63 15.65
C ARG A 26 12.92 -1.17 14.31
N ALA A 27 11.87 -1.85 13.86
CA ALA A 27 11.24 -1.62 12.57
C ALA A 27 11.02 -0.13 12.42
N ARG A 28 11.65 0.48 11.40
CA ARG A 28 11.49 1.91 11.14
C ARG A 28 10.03 2.09 10.74
N GLY A 29 9.21 2.55 11.69
CA GLY A 29 7.80 2.80 11.46
C GLY A 29 7.69 3.67 10.22
N LEU A 30 7.00 3.17 9.19
CA LEU A 30 6.90 3.85 7.92
C LEU A 30 6.08 5.11 8.16
N SER A 31 6.77 6.24 8.27
CA SER A 31 6.13 7.54 8.41
C SER A 31 5.42 7.85 7.10
N VAL A 32 4.12 7.53 7.05
CA VAL A 32 3.19 8.03 6.03
C VAL A 32 3.02 9.52 6.31
N ALA A 33 4.04 10.30 5.95
CA ALA A 33 4.03 11.74 6.08
C ALA A 33 2.97 12.28 5.13
N VAL A 34 1.87 12.79 5.69
CA VAL A 34 0.79 13.41 4.92
C VAL A 34 1.34 14.69 4.27
N ARG A 35 1.71 14.57 3.00
CA ARG A 35 2.24 15.63 2.15
C ARG A 35 1.56 15.52 0.78
N ALA A 36 1.51 16.63 0.04
CA ALA A 36 1.08 16.58 -1.35
C ALA A 36 2.06 15.70 -2.16
N VAL A 37 1.52 14.82 -3.01
CA VAL A 37 2.32 13.95 -3.88
C VAL A 37 3.02 14.76 -4.98
N ALA A 38 4.30 14.50 -5.21
CA ALA A 38 5.11 15.15 -6.22
C ALA A 38 5.32 14.27 -7.47
N VAL A 39 5.81 14.89 -8.56
CA VAL A 39 6.17 14.15 -9.78
C VAL A 39 7.37 13.23 -9.48
N GLY A 40 7.17 11.92 -9.68
CA GLY A 40 8.17 10.88 -9.39
C GLY A 40 7.92 10.10 -8.09
N ASP A 41 7.04 10.59 -7.22
CA ASP A 41 6.60 9.82 -6.05
C ASP A 41 5.77 8.59 -6.46
N LYS A 42 5.80 7.55 -5.63
CA LYS A 42 4.83 6.47 -5.71
C LYS A 42 3.55 6.89 -4.99
N LEU A 43 2.41 6.59 -5.61
CA LEU A 43 1.11 6.71 -4.95
C LEU A 43 1.06 5.79 -3.71
N PRO A 44 0.40 6.21 -2.61
CA PRO A 44 0.30 5.41 -1.41
C PRO A 44 -0.57 4.16 -1.61
N ASP A 45 -0.30 3.12 -0.81
CA ASP A 45 -1.15 1.93 -0.73
C ASP A 45 -2.53 2.31 -0.19
N ALA A 46 -3.52 2.25 -1.07
CA ALA A 46 -4.92 2.57 -0.79
C ALA A 46 -5.84 1.52 -1.43
N LYS A 47 -7.09 1.51 -0.96
CA LYS A 47 -8.19 0.68 -1.47
C LYS A 47 -9.31 1.59 -1.93
N PHE A 48 -9.90 1.27 -3.07
CA PHE A 48 -11.03 1.98 -3.65
C PHE A 48 -12.17 0.99 -3.90
N ARG A 49 -13.41 1.46 -3.76
CA ARG A 49 -14.62 0.69 -4.10
C ARG A 49 -15.23 1.26 -5.39
N TYR A 50 -15.75 0.38 -6.23
CA TYR A 50 -16.45 0.76 -7.46
C TYR A 50 -17.53 -0.27 -7.77
N PHE A 51 -18.49 0.10 -8.62
CA PHE A 51 -19.46 -0.84 -9.19
C PHE A 51 -18.99 -1.30 -10.56
N ASP A 52 -19.12 -2.60 -10.84
CA ASP A 52 -18.85 -3.17 -12.16
C ASP A 52 -20.06 -3.03 -13.12
N ALA A 53 -19.91 -3.57 -14.34
CA ALA A 53 -20.97 -3.55 -15.35
C ALA A 53 -22.19 -4.39 -14.93
N GLU A 54 -21.99 -5.33 -14.00
CA GLU A 54 -23.01 -6.20 -13.44
C GLU A 54 -23.69 -5.60 -12.19
N GLY A 55 -23.26 -4.41 -11.73
CA GLY A 55 -23.81 -3.70 -10.57
C GLY A 55 -23.29 -4.18 -9.20
N ASN A 56 -22.29 -5.05 -9.15
CA ASN A 56 -21.69 -5.53 -7.91
C ASN A 56 -20.61 -4.57 -7.40
N MET A 57 -20.54 -4.40 -6.08
CA MET A 57 -19.46 -3.63 -5.45
C MET A 57 -18.17 -4.46 -5.43
N LYS A 58 -17.12 -3.97 -6.11
CA LYS A 58 -15.77 -4.54 -6.13
C LYS A 58 -14.77 -3.59 -5.45
N GLU A 59 -13.74 -4.18 -4.83
CA GLU A 59 -12.60 -3.47 -4.26
C GLU A 59 -11.39 -3.55 -5.23
N ILE A 60 -10.60 -2.48 -5.33
CA ILE A 60 -9.35 -2.43 -6.10
C ILE A 60 -8.27 -1.64 -5.34
N THR A 61 -7.03 -2.10 -5.37
CA THR A 61 -5.89 -1.41 -4.74
C THR A 61 -5.17 -0.45 -5.70
N THR A 62 -4.42 0.51 -5.15
CA THR A 62 -3.52 1.39 -5.94
C THR A 62 -2.57 0.59 -6.85
N ASP A 63 -2.03 -0.53 -6.36
CA ASP A 63 -1.15 -1.40 -7.14
C ASP A 63 -1.91 -2.09 -8.29
N GLN A 64 -3.09 -2.65 -8.04
CA GLN A 64 -3.92 -3.26 -9.09
C GLN A 64 -4.36 -2.24 -10.16
N LEU A 65 -4.61 -0.99 -9.75
CA LEU A 65 -4.98 0.11 -10.65
C LEU A 65 -3.79 0.55 -11.52
N CYS A 66 -2.61 0.76 -10.94
CA CYS A 66 -1.49 1.49 -11.57
C CYS A 66 -0.26 0.65 -11.97
N LYS A 67 -0.08 -0.57 -11.44
CA LYS A 67 1.12 -1.39 -11.71
C LYS A 67 1.22 -1.77 -13.19
N GLY A 68 2.34 -1.41 -13.82
CA GLY A 68 2.60 -1.69 -15.25
C GLY A 68 1.67 -0.96 -16.22
N LYS A 69 0.92 0.04 -15.75
CA LYS A 69 -0.16 0.71 -16.48
C LYS A 69 0.08 2.22 -16.52
N LYS A 70 -0.26 2.84 -17.66
CA LYS A 70 -0.37 4.30 -17.75
C LYS A 70 -1.80 4.70 -17.42
N VAL A 71 -2.00 5.33 -16.27
CA VAL A 71 -3.32 5.68 -15.72
C VAL A 71 -3.49 7.19 -15.65
N VAL A 72 -4.69 7.67 -16.01
CA VAL A 72 -5.14 9.02 -15.68
C VAL A 72 -6.08 8.90 -14.47
N LEU A 73 -5.62 9.36 -13.30
CA LEU A 73 -6.41 9.43 -12.08
C LEU A 73 -6.69 10.89 -11.75
N PHE A 74 -7.95 11.25 -11.56
CA PHE A 74 -8.37 12.59 -11.14
C PHE A 74 -9.40 12.51 -10.02
N ALA A 75 -9.46 13.56 -9.19
CA ALA A 75 -10.33 13.59 -8.01
C ALA A 75 -11.45 14.63 -8.16
N VAL A 76 -12.60 14.35 -7.54
CA VAL A 76 -13.69 15.31 -7.31
C VAL A 76 -14.07 15.33 -5.83
N PRO A 77 -14.44 16.48 -5.24
CA PRO A 77 -14.83 16.55 -3.82
C PRO A 77 -16.02 15.65 -3.44
N GLY A 78 -16.89 15.36 -4.40
CA GLY A 78 -18.01 14.43 -4.24
C GLY A 78 -18.78 14.26 -5.56
N ALA A 79 -19.28 13.05 -5.79
CA ALA A 79 -20.21 12.76 -6.88
C ALA A 79 -21.49 13.61 -6.78
N PHE A 80 -22.15 13.84 -7.91
CA PHE A 80 -23.38 14.66 -8.05
C PHE A 80 -23.24 16.15 -7.66
N THR A 81 -22.04 16.62 -7.30
CA THR A 81 -21.81 18.06 -7.05
C THR A 81 -21.78 18.86 -8.37
N PRO A 82 -22.37 20.07 -8.44
CA PRO A 82 -22.69 20.73 -9.71
C PRO A 82 -21.52 20.88 -10.70
N THR A 83 -20.39 21.44 -10.25
CA THR A 83 -19.20 21.65 -11.10
C THR A 83 -18.59 20.34 -11.57
N CYS A 84 -18.63 19.30 -10.73
CA CYS A 84 -17.99 18.02 -11.00
C CYS A 84 -18.78 17.24 -12.04
N SER A 85 -20.10 17.14 -11.88
CA SER A 85 -20.98 16.42 -12.81
C SER A 85 -21.21 17.15 -14.13
N MET A 86 -21.24 18.49 -14.17
CA MET A 86 -21.53 19.24 -15.40
C MET A 86 -20.30 19.69 -16.19
N LYS A 87 -19.10 19.75 -15.59
CA LYS A 87 -17.92 20.32 -16.26
C LYS A 87 -16.63 19.51 -16.11
N HIS A 88 -16.35 18.96 -14.92
CA HIS A 88 -15.09 18.24 -14.72
C HIS A 88 -15.11 16.83 -15.31
N LEU A 89 -16.11 16.01 -14.94
CA LEU A 89 -16.22 14.63 -15.39
C LEU A 89 -16.54 14.47 -16.90
N PRO A 90 -17.49 15.23 -17.50
CA PRO A 90 -17.87 15.02 -18.91
C PRO A 90 -16.71 15.15 -19.90
N GLY A 91 -15.81 16.12 -19.71
CA GLY A 91 -14.65 16.32 -20.57
C GLY A 91 -13.63 15.17 -20.58
N PHE A 92 -13.62 14.31 -19.55
CA PHE A 92 -12.84 13.06 -19.54
C PHE A 92 -13.57 11.91 -20.23
N ILE A 93 -14.91 11.93 -20.27
CA ILE A 93 -15.73 10.94 -20.99
C ILE A 93 -15.66 11.22 -22.49
N GLU A 94 -15.92 12.45 -22.92
CA GLU A 94 -15.84 12.91 -24.31
C GLU A 94 -14.48 12.61 -24.94
N LYS A 95 -13.39 12.79 -24.18
CA LYS A 95 -12.01 12.59 -24.65
C LYS A 95 -11.43 11.24 -24.26
N ALA A 96 -12.25 10.30 -23.78
CA ALA A 96 -11.77 9.01 -23.29
C ALA A 96 -10.99 8.23 -24.36
N GLU A 97 -11.41 8.31 -25.63
CA GLU A 97 -10.75 7.63 -26.75
C GLU A 97 -9.42 8.29 -27.12
N GLU A 98 -9.37 9.63 -27.23
CA GLU A 98 -8.12 10.38 -27.41
C GLU A 98 -7.08 10.08 -26.31
N ILE A 99 -7.55 9.97 -25.06
CA ILE A 99 -6.70 9.71 -23.90
C ILE A 99 -6.16 8.27 -23.98
N LYS A 100 -7.03 7.28 -24.26
CA LYS A 100 -6.62 5.88 -24.48
C LYS A 100 -5.63 5.73 -25.64
N ALA A 101 -5.86 6.42 -26.76
CA ALA A 101 -4.97 6.42 -27.93
C ALA A 101 -3.55 6.93 -27.60
N LYS A 102 -3.39 7.77 -26.57
CA LYS A 102 -2.09 8.21 -26.03
C LYS A 102 -1.45 7.15 -25.10
N GLY A 103 -1.84 5.87 -25.24
CA GLY A 103 -1.33 4.72 -24.50
C GLY A 103 -1.84 4.61 -23.06
N VAL A 104 -2.95 5.28 -22.70
CA VAL A 104 -3.53 5.24 -21.35
C VAL A 104 -4.46 4.02 -21.24
N SER A 105 -4.16 3.08 -20.33
CA SER A 105 -4.98 1.87 -20.16
C SER A 105 -6.25 2.12 -19.34
N THR A 106 -6.26 3.17 -18.51
CA THR A 106 -7.30 3.38 -17.50
C THR A 106 -7.47 4.86 -17.20
N ILE A 107 -8.71 5.32 -17.16
CA ILE A 107 -9.10 6.65 -16.69
C ILE A 107 -9.99 6.41 -15.46
N ALA A 108 -9.65 7.04 -14.33
CA ALA A 108 -10.32 6.84 -13.06
C ALA A 108 -10.68 8.18 -12.43
N CYS A 109 -11.94 8.32 -12.02
CA CYS A 109 -12.41 9.40 -11.15
C CYS A 109 -12.49 8.87 -9.71
N VAL A 110 -11.97 9.60 -8.74
CA VAL A 110 -12.07 9.26 -7.31
C VAL A 110 -12.75 10.37 -6.51
N SER A 111 -13.53 9.98 -5.51
CA SER A 111 -14.16 10.89 -4.54
C SER A 111 -14.38 10.15 -3.21
N VAL A 112 -14.60 10.92 -2.14
CA VAL A 112 -15.07 10.37 -0.86
C VAL A 112 -16.59 10.56 -0.84
N ASN A 113 -17.35 9.46 -0.76
CA ASN A 113 -18.79 9.49 -1.01
C ASN A 113 -19.62 8.53 -0.15
N ASP A 114 -19.08 7.38 0.26
CA ASP A 114 -19.64 6.56 1.33
C ASP A 114 -19.21 7.09 2.71
N ALA A 115 -20.05 6.81 3.72
CA ALA A 115 -19.90 7.20 5.13
C ALA A 115 -20.24 5.99 6.02
#